data_AF-A0A2A6FMT5-F1
#
_entry.id   AF-A0A2A6FMT5-F1
#
_cell.length_a   1.000
_cell.length_b   1.000
_cell.length_c   1.000
_cell.angle_alpha   90.00
_cell.angle_beta   90.00
_cell.angle_gamma   90.00
#
_symmetry.space_group_name_H-M   'P 1'
#
loop_
_entity.id
_entity.type
_entity.pdbx_description
1 polymer ?
#
loop_
_entity_poly.entity_id
_entity_poly.type
_entity_poly.pdbx_seq_one_letter_code
_entity_poly.pdbx_strand_id
1 'polypeptide(L)'
;MNESTLRRALLVIAILGLAIGVGVWRTGFGSLEAGPIWTAATLPVVVALAISILRDFWIGRFGVDAIALVSMSAALLLGQSLAAIVVAIMYAGGTVLEDFARGRAERSLKALTDRSPRVAHRKSTQGTETIPVEDVNVGDHLLVRAGELLPVDGILLDASASLDESAVTGEPLPERRSAGDLLRSGTVNAGEAFSMRASALSEQSTYAAIVRMVAAAQTAKAPFIRMADRFALFLLPVTLLVSGIAWYVSGDPIRALAVLVVATPCPLILAAPVAFIGGVSRAAHGGILMKGSAALEALAQARTAIFDKTGTLTIGGAELIEIDVAPGRDPDELLRLLASLEQASHHVLADSIARAARARHLLLSHPCDVREYRGAGLKGQVENESITAGSRHLVLAHKPLPTWARSGEDRYR
;
A
#
# COMPACT_ATOMS: atom_id res chain seq x y z
N MET A 1 28.25 13.32 -1.22
CA MET A 1 27.35 13.96 -0.23
C MET A 1 25.92 13.72 -0.69
N ASN A 2 25.04 13.21 0.17
CA ASN A 2 23.64 12.99 -0.20
C ASN A 2 22.95 14.33 -0.50
N GLU A 3 22.05 14.34 -1.49
CA GLU A 3 21.37 15.55 -1.97
C GLU A 3 20.57 16.26 -0.86
N SER A 4 19.99 15.50 0.07
CA SER A 4 19.32 16.02 1.27
C SER A 4 20.28 16.68 2.27
N THR A 5 21.50 16.16 2.41
CA THR A 5 22.53 16.75 3.27
C THR A 5 23.00 18.09 2.70
N LEU A 6 23.16 18.16 1.37
CA LEU A 6 23.49 19.42 0.67
C LEU A 6 22.40 20.47 0.90
N ARG A 7 21.12 20.12 0.68
CA ARG A 7 19.97 21.04 0.88
C ARG A 7 19.91 21.60 2.31
N ARG A 8 20.13 20.75 3.32
CA ARG A 8 20.19 21.19 4.73
C ARG A 8 21.38 22.11 5.00
N ALA A 9 22.56 21.79 4.46
CA ALA A 9 23.73 22.64 4.61
C ALA A 9 23.50 24.03 4.01
N LEU A 10 22.91 24.11 2.82
CA LEU A 10 22.56 25.38 2.16
C LEU A 10 21.58 26.22 2.98
N LEU A 11 20.55 25.61 3.57
CA LEU A 11 19.62 26.31 4.47
C LEU A 11 20.34 26.85 5.71
N VAL A 12 21.19 26.04 6.34
CA VAL A 12 21.96 26.46 7.52
C VAL A 12 22.88 27.63 7.18
N ILE A 13 23.59 27.58 6.05
CA ILE A 13 24.43 28.68 5.56
C ILE A 13 23.59 29.94 5.38
N ALA A 14 22.41 29.85 4.77
CA ALA A 14 21.56 31.00 4.52
C ALA A 14 21.00 31.62 5.82
N ILE A 15 20.53 30.80 6.77
CA ILE A 15 20.03 31.25 8.07
C ILE A 15 21.15 31.90 8.89
N LEU A 16 22.33 31.26 8.97
CA LEU A 16 23.47 31.81 9.68
C LEU A 16 23.94 33.12 9.04
N GLY A 17 24.00 33.17 7.70
CA GLY A 17 24.35 34.39 6.98
C GLY A 17 23.39 35.55 7.26
N LEU A 18 22.08 35.28 7.29
CA LEU A 18 21.09 36.29 7.69
C LEU A 18 21.29 36.73 9.14
N ALA A 19 21.43 35.78 10.08
CA ALA A 19 21.58 36.07 11.51
C ALA A 19 22.86 36.89 11.80
N ILE A 20 23.99 36.51 11.20
CA ILE A 20 25.27 37.22 11.32
C ILE A 20 25.14 38.61 10.71
N GLY A 21 24.60 38.74 9.50
CA GLY A 21 24.45 40.05 8.85
C GLY A 21 23.51 40.99 9.58
N VAL A 22 22.40 40.48 10.15
CA VAL A 22 21.51 41.28 11.03
C VAL A 22 22.23 41.68 12.33
N GLY A 23 23.05 40.79 12.89
CA GLY A 23 23.89 41.08 14.06
C GLY A 23 24.90 42.20 13.80
N VAL A 24 25.60 42.15 12.66
CA VAL A 24 26.54 43.20 12.23
C VAL A 24 25.83 44.52 11.95
N TRP A 25 24.68 44.46 11.26
CA TRP A 25 23.86 45.65 10.97
C TRP A 25 23.37 46.35 12.24
N ARG A 26 22.98 45.61 13.28
CA ARG A 26 22.52 46.18 14.55
C ARG A 26 23.63 46.70 15.45
N THR A 27 24.74 45.98 15.51
CA THR A 27 25.81 46.29 16.46
C THR A 27 26.81 47.28 15.90
N GLY A 28 26.86 47.47 14.57
CA GLY A 28 27.87 48.31 13.90
C GLY A 28 29.30 47.82 14.15
N PHE A 29 29.47 46.56 14.58
CA PHE A 29 30.78 46.00 14.92
C PHE A 29 31.58 45.67 13.66
N GLY A 30 32.68 46.40 13.47
CA GLY A 30 33.65 46.21 12.39
C GLY A 30 33.35 47.03 11.14
N SER A 31 34.38 47.27 10.32
CA SER A 31 34.28 47.92 9.01
C SER A 31 33.57 47.07 7.94
N LEU A 32 32.94 45.97 8.34
CA LEU A 32 32.26 45.04 7.45
C LEU A 32 30.80 45.47 7.31
N GLU A 33 30.42 45.87 6.11
CA GLU A 33 29.01 46.09 5.77
C GLU A 33 28.25 44.76 5.78
N ALA A 34 26.97 44.78 6.16
CA ALA A 34 26.14 43.57 6.20
C ALA A 34 25.88 42.96 4.80
N GLY A 35 25.96 43.77 3.75
CA GLY A 35 25.68 43.37 2.37
C GLY A 35 26.58 42.24 1.85
N PRO A 36 27.93 42.36 1.93
CA PRO A 36 28.86 41.29 1.58
C PRO A 36 28.58 39.95 2.28
N ILE A 37 28.15 39.98 3.55
CA ILE A 37 27.82 38.77 4.33
C ILE A 37 26.60 38.07 3.74
N TRP A 38 25.53 38.82 3.45
CA TRP A 38 24.33 38.28 2.83
C TRP A 38 24.59 37.75 1.41
N THR A 39 25.41 38.47 0.62
CA THR A 39 25.84 38.02 -0.72
C THR A 39 26.63 36.70 -0.65
N ALA A 40 27.63 36.63 0.25
CA ALA A 40 28.45 35.44 0.42
C ALA A 40 27.64 34.21 0.87
N ALA A 41 26.61 34.41 1.71
CA ALA A 41 25.71 33.34 2.13
C ALA A 41 24.69 32.92 1.06
N THR A 42 24.30 33.84 0.16
CA THR A 42 23.34 33.55 -0.92
C THR A 42 24.00 32.83 -2.11
N LEU A 43 25.27 33.15 -2.40
CA LEU A 43 25.98 32.63 -3.57
C LEU A 43 26.01 31.08 -3.67
N PRO A 44 26.26 30.32 -2.60
CA PRO A 44 26.21 28.85 -2.64
C PRO A 44 24.83 28.31 -3.02
N VAL A 45 23.75 28.96 -2.59
CA VAL A 45 22.38 28.57 -2.90
C VAL A 45 22.09 28.78 -4.38
N VAL A 46 22.48 29.94 -4.92
CA VAL A 46 22.35 30.27 -6.35
C VAL A 46 23.13 29.28 -7.22
N VAL A 47 24.39 28.99 -6.86
CA VAL A 47 25.24 28.05 -7.60
C VAL A 47 24.65 26.64 -7.58
N ALA A 48 24.25 26.14 -6.41
CA ALA A 48 23.64 24.81 -6.31
C ALA A 48 22.34 24.71 -7.10
N LEU A 49 21.51 25.77 -7.08
CA LEU A 49 20.27 25.83 -7.83
C LEU A 49 20.52 25.86 -9.35
N ALA A 50 21.48 26.65 -9.81
CA ALA A 50 21.87 26.70 -11.22
C ALA A 50 22.37 25.35 -11.72
N ILE A 51 23.19 24.65 -10.93
CA ILE A 51 23.67 23.29 -11.26
C ILE A 51 22.49 22.31 -11.34
N SER A 52 21.54 22.38 -10.40
CA SER A 52 20.35 21.51 -10.42
C SER A 52 19.49 21.76 -11.67
N ILE A 53 19.21 23.02 -11.98
CA ILE A 53 18.41 23.40 -13.16
C ILE A 53 19.10 22.97 -14.44
N LEU A 54 20.43 23.13 -14.53
CA LEU A 54 21.18 22.68 -15.69
C LEU A 54 21.07 21.15 -15.83
N ARG A 55 21.26 20.39 -14.75
CA ARG A 55 21.09 18.93 -14.76
C ARG A 55 19.68 18.53 -15.22
N ASP A 56 18.65 19.20 -14.70
CA ASP A 56 17.25 18.89 -15.02
C ASP A 56 16.90 19.24 -16.48
N PHE A 57 17.46 20.34 -17.01
CA PHE A 57 17.33 20.75 -18.41
C PHE A 57 17.89 19.70 -19.37
N TRP A 58 19.06 19.11 -19.05
CA TRP A 58 19.66 18.04 -19.86
C TRP A 58 18.81 16.76 -19.88
N ILE A 59 17.93 16.58 -18.89
CA ILE A 59 17.02 15.42 -18.77
C ILE A 59 15.62 15.78 -19.32
N GLY A 60 15.43 16.99 -19.86
CA GLY A 60 14.16 17.44 -20.45
C GLY A 60 13.10 17.86 -19.42
N ARG A 61 13.50 18.18 -18.19
CA ARG A 61 12.60 18.66 -17.12
C ARG A 61 12.79 20.16 -16.89
N PHE A 62 11.71 20.92 -16.96
CA PHE A 62 11.70 22.35 -16.63
C PHE A 62 10.94 22.55 -15.32
N GLY A 63 11.62 23.13 -14.32
CA GLY A 63 11.06 23.37 -12.99
C GLY A 63 10.73 24.83 -12.74
N VAL A 64 9.83 25.08 -11.78
CA VAL A 64 9.44 26.42 -11.31
C VAL A 64 10.57 27.17 -10.61
N ASP A 65 11.59 26.42 -10.20
CA ASP A 65 12.75 26.90 -9.45
C ASP A 65 13.59 27.92 -10.23
N ALA A 66 13.39 28.00 -11.55
CA ALA A 66 13.99 29.03 -12.40
C ALA A 66 13.61 30.46 -11.96
N ILE A 67 12.38 30.68 -11.46
CA ILE A 67 11.96 31.98 -10.94
C ILE A 67 12.82 32.35 -9.72
N ALA A 68 13.03 31.40 -8.81
CA ALA A 68 13.86 31.63 -7.62
C ALA A 68 15.32 31.97 -8.01
N LEU A 69 15.88 31.28 -9.01
CA LEU A 69 17.22 31.55 -9.52
C LEU A 69 17.33 32.97 -10.09
N VAL A 70 16.37 33.37 -10.92
CA VAL A 70 16.33 34.72 -11.52
C VAL A 70 16.15 35.78 -10.43
N SER A 71 15.23 35.57 -9.48
CA SER A 71 15.00 36.47 -8.35
C SER A 71 16.26 36.70 -7.50
N MET A 72 16.93 35.62 -7.09
CA MET A 72 18.16 35.73 -6.29
C MET A 72 19.30 36.39 -7.07
N SER A 73 19.47 36.01 -8.34
CA SER A 73 20.52 36.57 -9.20
C SER A 73 20.29 38.06 -9.46
N ALA A 74 19.06 38.45 -9.79
CA ALA A 74 18.68 39.85 -9.99
C ALA A 74 18.85 40.67 -8.70
N ALA A 75 18.47 40.12 -7.54
CA ALA A 75 18.67 40.79 -6.25
C ALA A 75 20.16 41.06 -5.97
N LEU A 76 21.05 40.09 -6.24
CA LEU A 76 22.49 40.28 -6.08
C LEU A 76 23.06 41.31 -7.05
N LEU A 77 22.64 41.27 -8.32
CA LEU A 77 23.08 42.22 -9.36
C LEU A 77 22.65 43.67 -9.07
N LEU A 78 21.46 43.85 -8.48
CA LEU A 78 20.93 45.16 -8.09
C LEU A 78 21.43 45.63 -6.71
N GLY A 79 22.35 44.91 -6.08
CA GLY A 79 22.87 45.22 -4.74
C GLY A 79 21.88 44.97 -3.59
N GLN A 80 20.71 44.38 -3.89
CA GLN A 80 19.65 44.05 -2.93
C GLN A 80 19.94 42.73 -2.21
N SER A 81 21.09 42.68 -1.53
CA SER A 81 21.61 41.49 -0.86
C SER A 81 20.69 40.95 0.25
N LEU A 82 19.95 41.82 0.96
CA LEU A 82 18.93 41.40 1.92
C LEU A 82 17.77 40.65 1.26
N ALA A 83 17.27 41.13 0.12
CA ALA A 83 16.23 40.45 -0.62
C ALA A 83 16.73 39.09 -1.13
N ALA A 84 17.98 39.04 -1.61
CA ALA A 84 18.61 37.81 -2.11
C ALA A 84 18.67 36.71 -1.03
N ILE A 85 19.14 37.03 0.19
CA ILE A 85 19.25 36.05 1.28
C ILE A 85 17.88 35.60 1.79
N VAL A 86 16.88 36.49 1.83
CA VAL A 86 15.51 36.13 2.22
C VAL A 86 14.92 35.14 1.22
N VAL A 87 15.04 35.39 -0.08
CA VAL A 87 14.57 34.45 -1.12
C VAL A 87 15.33 33.12 -1.04
N ALA A 88 16.65 33.16 -0.77
CA ALA A 88 17.45 31.96 -0.59
C ALA A 88 16.97 31.09 0.58
N ILE A 89 16.63 31.71 1.72
CA ILE A 89 16.04 31.00 2.87
C ILE A 89 14.67 30.45 2.52
N MET A 90 13.81 31.22 1.85
CA MET A 90 12.49 30.75 1.44
C MET A 90 12.58 29.51 0.52
N TYR A 91 13.50 29.53 -0.45
CA TYR A 91 13.74 28.41 -1.36
C TYR A 91 14.36 27.20 -0.64
N ALA A 92 15.50 27.39 0.04
CA ALA A 92 16.19 26.31 0.74
C ALA A 92 15.33 25.72 1.87
N GLY A 93 14.55 26.56 2.56
CA GLY A 93 13.61 26.15 3.59
C GLY A 93 12.48 25.31 3.01
N GLY A 94 11.92 25.74 1.88
CA GLY A 94 10.88 24.98 1.17
C GLY A 94 11.35 23.58 0.77
N THR A 95 12.53 23.47 0.16
CA THR A 95 13.09 22.17 -0.26
C THR A 95 13.42 21.24 0.92
N VAL A 96 13.92 21.79 2.03
CA VAL A 96 14.16 20.99 3.25
C VAL A 96 12.83 20.54 3.89
N LEU A 97 11.81 21.40 3.89
CA LEU A 97 10.48 21.05 4.39
C LEU A 97 9.84 19.95 3.54
N GLU A 98 10.05 19.99 2.22
CA GLU A 98 9.61 18.95 1.29
C GLU A 98 10.28 17.61 1.60
N ASP A 99 11.61 17.59 1.71
CA ASP A 99 12.37 16.40 2.06
C ASP A 99 11.96 15.84 3.43
N PHE A 100 11.70 16.71 4.40
CA PHE A 100 11.24 16.31 5.72
C PHE A 100 9.85 15.68 5.69
N ALA A 101 8.90 16.30 4.98
CA ALA A 101 7.55 15.79 4.85
C ALA A 101 7.52 14.46 4.09
N ARG A 102 8.26 14.36 2.98
CA ARG A 102 8.42 13.11 2.22
C ARG A 102 9.06 12.01 3.08
N GLY A 103 10.20 12.31 3.71
CA GLY A 103 10.91 11.36 4.54
C GLY A 103 10.15 10.94 5.80
N ARG A 104 9.26 11.78 6.35
CA ARG A 104 8.39 11.40 7.48
C ARG A 104 7.40 10.32 7.08
N ALA A 105 6.83 10.40 5.89
CA ALA A 105 5.86 9.42 5.46
C ALA A 105 6.47 8.16 4.83
N GLU A 106 7.61 8.30 4.16
CA GLU A 106 8.41 7.13 3.75
C GLU A 106 8.84 6.32 4.98
N ARG A 107 9.13 6.96 6.11
CA ARG A 107 9.43 6.25 7.37
C ARG A 107 8.27 5.41 7.89
N SER A 108 7.03 5.87 7.76
CA SER A 108 5.84 5.07 8.12
C SER A 108 5.71 3.85 7.22
N LEU A 109 6.05 3.97 5.94
CA LEU A 109 6.06 2.84 5.00
C LEU A 109 7.26 1.91 5.24
N LYS A 110 8.43 2.46 5.57
CA LYS A 110 9.64 1.69 5.88
C LYS A 110 9.49 0.87 7.16
N ALA A 111 8.73 1.35 8.14
CA ALA A 111 8.41 0.57 9.34
C ALA A 111 7.62 -0.72 9.01
N LEU A 112 6.87 -0.74 7.91
CA LEU A 112 6.26 -1.97 7.37
C LEU A 112 7.33 -2.83 6.69
N THR A 113 8.19 -2.27 5.84
CA THR A 113 9.25 -3.07 5.18
C THR A 113 10.27 -3.67 6.15
N ASP A 114 10.69 -2.91 7.18
CA ASP A 114 11.72 -3.33 8.15
C ASP A 114 11.22 -4.44 9.10
N ARG A 115 9.90 -4.68 9.16
CA ARG A 115 9.29 -5.82 9.86
C ARG A 115 9.22 -7.09 9.00
N SER A 116 9.77 -7.13 7.80
CA SER A 116 9.79 -8.37 7.00
C SER A 116 10.68 -9.43 7.68
N PRO A 117 10.17 -10.64 7.94
CA PRO A 117 10.99 -11.76 8.42
C PRO A 117 12.11 -12.04 7.42
N ARG A 118 13.36 -12.16 7.90
CA ARG A 118 14.54 -12.48 7.07
C ARG A 118 14.98 -13.93 7.18
N VAL A 119 14.51 -14.60 8.22
CA VAL A 119 14.90 -15.97 8.56
C VAL A 119 13.66 -16.79 8.85
N ALA A 120 13.74 -18.09 8.57
CA ALA A 120 12.74 -19.08 8.92
C ALA A 120 13.41 -20.25 9.64
N HIS A 121 12.68 -20.90 10.53
CA HIS A 121 13.17 -22.05 11.28
C HIS A 121 12.56 -23.33 10.70
N ARG A 122 13.29 -24.02 9.81
CA ARG A 122 12.82 -25.25 9.17
C ARG A 122 13.12 -26.46 10.06
N LYS A 123 12.12 -27.31 10.27
CA LYS A 123 12.28 -28.61 10.92
C LYS A 123 12.92 -29.60 9.94
N SER A 124 14.03 -30.19 10.36
CA SER A 124 14.80 -31.22 9.65
C SER A 124 14.90 -32.47 10.52
N THR A 125 15.39 -33.58 9.95
CA THR A 125 15.60 -34.85 10.66
C THR A 125 16.63 -34.75 11.79
N GLN A 126 17.51 -33.74 11.76
CA GLN A 126 18.51 -33.49 12.80
C GLN A 126 18.11 -32.40 13.81
N GLY A 127 16.91 -31.83 13.71
CA GLY A 127 16.44 -30.76 14.59
C GLY A 127 15.90 -29.56 13.82
N THR A 128 15.94 -28.37 14.43
CA THR A 128 15.47 -27.13 13.79
C THR A 128 16.65 -26.35 13.22
N GLU A 129 16.65 -26.11 11.92
CA GLU A 129 17.66 -25.34 11.19
C GLU A 129 17.14 -23.92 10.91
N THR A 130 18.00 -22.91 11.02
CA THR A 130 17.65 -21.53 10.64
C THR A 130 18.13 -21.26 9.23
N ILE A 131 17.20 -20.96 8.32
CA ILE A 131 17.48 -20.69 6.91
C ILE A 131 17.04 -19.26 6.54
N PRO A 132 17.65 -18.64 5.53
CA PRO A 132 17.10 -17.45 4.90
C PRO A 132 15.65 -17.69 4.45
N VAL A 133 14.81 -16.65 4.54
CA VAL A 133 13.39 -16.78 4.16
C VAL A 133 13.22 -17.07 2.66
N GLU A 134 14.21 -16.69 1.85
CA GLU A 134 14.25 -16.96 0.41
C GLU A 134 14.45 -18.45 0.08
N ASP A 135 15.02 -19.23 1.00
CA ASP A 135 15.30 -20.65 0.81
C ASP A 135 14.12 -21.55 1.26
N VAL A 136 13.02 -20.95 1.72
CA VAL A 136 11.81 -21.67 2.14
C VAL A 136 11.04 -22.17 0.91
N ASN A 137 10.81 -23.48 0.84
CA ASN A 137 10.02 -24.09 -0.21
C ASN A 137 8.59 -24.41 0.25
N VAL A 138 7.66 -24.44 -0.70
CA VAL A 138 6.28 -24.90 -0.44
C VAL A 138 6.32 -26.34 0.07
N GLY A 139 5.64 -26.60 1.17
CA GLY A 139 5.64 -27.89 1.86
C GLY A 139 6.66 -28.00 3.01
N ASP A 140 7.60 -27.07 3.16
CA ASP A 140 8.52 -27.07 4.29
C ASP A 140 7.77 -26.95 5.63
N HIS A 141 8.22 -27.73 6.61
CA HIS A 141 7.70 -27.65 7.98
C HIS A 141 8.51 -26.61 8.75
N LEU A 142 7.86 -25.53 9.17
CA LEU A 142 8.46 -24.41 9.86
C LEU A 142 8.01 -24.39 11.33
N LEU A 143 8.94 -24.09 12.23
CA LEU A 143 8.67 -23.79 13.63
C LEU A 143 8.60 -22.27 13.79
N VAL A 144 7.50 -21.75 14.33
CA VAL A 144 7.36 -20.32 14.63
C VAL A 144 7.37 -20.17 16.15
N ARG A 145 8.37 -19.49 16.71
CA ARG A 145 8.46 -19.31 18.17
C ARG A 145 7.55 -18.20 18.67
N ALA A 146 7.33 -18.16 19.98
CA ALA A 146 6.60 -17.07 20.62
C ALA A 146 7.24 -15.71 20.31
N GLY A 147 6.42 -14.74 19.88
CA GLY A 147 6.86 -13.40 19.51
C GLY A 147 7.54 -13.29 18.14
N GLU A 148 7.74 -14.39 17.42
CA GLU A 148 8.27 -14.36 16.05
C GLU A 148 7.18 -14.06 15.02
N LEU A 149 7.59 -13.41 13.93
CA LEU A 149 6.74 -13.18 12.77
C LEU A 149 6.68 -14.43 11.89
N LEU A 150 5.52 -14.65 11.27
CA LEU A 150 5.36 -15.72 10.30
C LEU A 150 6.14 -15.40 9.01
N PRO A 151 7.11 -16.24 8.61
CA PRO A 151 8.02 -15.95 7.49
C PRO A 151 7.34 -15.97 6.13
N VAL A 152 6.42 -16.91 5.93
CA VAL A 152 5.68 -17.14 4.68
C VAL A 152 4.24 -17.52 5.00
N ASP A 153 3.35 -17.46 4.00
CA ASP A 153 2.00 -17.98 4.16
C ASP A 153 2.06 -19.51 4.32
N GLY A 154 1.15 -20.06 5.13
CA GLY A 154 1.15 -21.50 5.40
C GLY A 154 -0.12 -22.03 6.03
N ILE A 155 -0.07 -23.28 6.47
CA ILE A 155 -1.17 -24.00 7.11
C ILE A 155 -0.73 -24.43 8.50
N LEU A 156 -1.56 -24.20 9.50
CA LEU A 156 -1.28 -24.61 10.88
C LEU A 156 -1.29 -26.15 10.99
N LEU A 157 -0.23 -26.73 11.56
CA LEU A 157 -0.13 -28.18 11.80
C LEU A 157 -0.55 -28.57 13.22
N ASP A 158 -0.31 -27.70 14.20
CA ASP A 158 -0.63 -27.97 15.60
C ASP A 158 -2.11 -27.68 15.92
N ALA A 159 -2.61 -28.17 17.05
CA ALA A 159 -4.04 -28.11 17.40
C ALA A 159 -4.61 -26.68 17.44
N SER A 160 -3.82 -25.72 17.95
CA SER A 160 -4.20 -24.32 18.02
C SER A 160 -2.99 -23.39 18.04
N ALA A 161 -3.13 -22.20 17.48
CA ALA A 161 -2.16 -21.11 17.60
C ALA A 161 -2.88 -19.79 17.93
N SER A 162 -2.20 -18.87 18.61
CA SER A 162 -2.70 -17.52 18.89
C SER A 162 -1.87 -16.53 18.08
N LEU A 163 -2.50 -15.82 17.15
CA LEU A 163 -1.82 -14.91 16.24
C LEU A 163 -2.29 -13.48 16.45
N ASP A 164 -1.36 -12.54 16.59
CA ASP A 164 -1.63 -11.13 16.45
C ASP A 164 -1.57 -10.75 14.97
N GLU A 165 -2.75 -10.56 14.39
CA GLU A 165 -2.92 -10.15 13.00
C GLU A 165 -3.09 -8.62 12.85
N SER A 166 -2.87 -7.82 13.90
CA SER A 166 -3.10 -6.36 13.89
C SER A 166 -2.36 -5.65 12.75
N ALA A 167 -1.17 -6.13 12.39
CA ALA A 167 -0.37 -5.57 11.31
C ALA A 167 -0.95 -5.83 9.90
N VAL A 168 -1.78 -6.86 9.73
CA VAL A 168 -2.34 -7.29 8.43
C VAL A 168 -3.83 -6.96 8.33
N THR A 169 -4.58 -7.13 9.42
CA THR A 169 -6.03 -6.97 9.48
C THR A 169 -6.47 -5.68 10.16
N GLY A 170 -5.64 -5.09 11.03
CA GLY A 170 -5.99 -3.93 11.85
C GLY A 170 -6.72 -4.26 13.15
N GLU A 171 -7.06 -5.54 13.40
CA GLU A 171 -7.76 -5.95 14.62
C GLU A 171 -6.78 -6.03 15.81
N PRO A 172 -7.09 -5.41 16.96
CA PRO A 172 -6.12 -5.22 18.06
C PRO A 172 -5.96 -6.43 18.98
N LEU A 173 -6.86 -7.41 18.93
CA LEU A 173 -6.83 -8.59 19.80
C LEU A 173 -6.28 -9.80 19.04
N PRO A 174 -5.40 -10.61 19.67
CA PRO A 174 -4.94 -11.86 19.07
C PRO A 174 -6.09 -12.81 18.75
N GLU A 175 -6.08 -13.37 17.55
CA GLU A 175 -7.06 -14.33 17.07
C GLU A 175 -6.54 -15.76 17.24
N ARG A 176 -7.42 -16.68 17.63
CA ARG A 176 -7.08 -18.10 17.78
C ARG A 176 -7.36 -18.84 16.47
N ARG A 177 -6.33 -19.53 15.96
CA ARG A 177 -6.40 -20.40 14.77
C ARG A 177 -6.40 -21.87 15.19
N SER A 178 -7.07 -22.71 14.41
CA SER A 178 -7.18 -24.16 14.61
C SER A 178 -6.36 -24.92 13.56
N ALA A 179 -6.00 -26.17 13.86
CA ALA A 179 -5.27 -27.03 12.92
C ALA A 179 -5.94 -27.06 11.54
N GLY A 180 -5.16 -26.85 10.49
CA GLY A 180 -5.64 -26.77 9.10
C GLY A 180 -6.00 -25.36 8.62
N ASP A 181 -6.09 -24.36 9.50
CA ASP A 181 -6.34 -22.98 9.11
C ASP A 181 -5.16 -22.39 8.31
N LEU A 182 -5.49 -21.48 7.39
CA LEU A 182 -4.52 -20.69 6.65
C LEU A 182 -3.94 -19.59 7.53
N LEU A 183 -2.61 -19.50 7.54
CA LEU A 183 -1.85 -18.51 8.28
C LEU A 183 -1.22 -17.52 7.29
N ARG A 184 -1.32 -16.23 7.62
CA ARG A 184 -0.78 -15.14 6.80
C ARG A 184 0.60 -14.74 7.31
N SER A 185 1.55 -14.59 6.40
CA SER A 185 2.87 -14.02 6.66
C SER A 185 2.78 -12.59 7.22
N GLY A 186 3.76 -12.22 8.05
CA GLY A 186 3.81 -10.90 8.69
C GLY A 186 2.87 -10.72 9.90
N THR A 187 2.11 -11.76 10.26
CA THR A 187 1.42 -11.86 11.55
C THR A 187 2.41 -12.30 12.64
N VAL A 188 2.16 -11.94 13.90
CA VAL A 188 3.05 -12.28 15.04
C VAL A 188 2.46 -13.44 15.81
N ASN A 189 3.27 -14.43 16.16
CA ASN A 189 2.88 -15.44 17.13
C ASN A 189 2.73 -14.82 18.53
N ALA A 190 1.51 -14.69 19.02
CA ALA A 190 1.19 -14.13 20.33
C ALA A 190 1.08 -15.20 21.43
N GLY A 191 1.22 -16.48 21.08
CA GLY A 191 1.11 -17.62 22.00
C GLY A 191 2.40 -18.44 22.08
N GLU A 192 2.25 -19.74 22.33
CA GLU A 192 3.36 -20.70 22.37
C GLU A 192 3.90 -21.01 20.97
N ALA A 193 5.08 -21.63 20.92
CA ALA A 193 5.67 -22.03 19.65
C ALA A 193 4.81 -23.10 18.96
N PHE A 194 4.60 -22.96 17.66
CA PHE A 194 3.81 -23.90 16.88
C PHE A 194 4.47 -24.25 15.55
N SER A 195 3.99 -25.34 14.94
CA SER A 195 4.44 -25.85 13.65
C SER A 195 3.46 -25.44 12.55
N MET A 196 4.00 -24.96 11.43
CA MET A 196 3.24 -24.69 10.22
C MET A 196 3.89 -25.35 9.00
N ARG A 197 3.09 -25.57 7.97
CA ARG A 197 3.58 -26.01 6.65
C ARG A 197 3.49 -24.85 5.67
N ALA A 198 4.59 -24.49 5.04
CA ALA A 198 4.63 -23.42 4.04
C ALA A 198 3.66 -23.74 2.88
N SER A 199 2.82 -22.78 2.52
CA SER A 199 1.87 -22.88 1.39
C SER A 199 2.28 -22.00 0.20
N ALA A 200 3.12 -21.00 0.43
CA ALA A 200 3.65 -20.11 -0.60
C ALA A 200 5.16 -19.87 -0.41
N LEU A 201 5.84 -19.48 -1.49
CA LEU A 201 7.20 -18.96 -1.42
C LEU A 201 7.21 -17.57 -0.77
N SER A 202 8.36 -17.14 -0.26
CA SER A 202 8.52 -15.82 0.38
C SER A 202 8.06 -14.67 -0.52
N GLU A 203 8.43 -14.69 -1.80
CA GLU A 203 8.03 -13.68 -2.78
C GLU A 203 6.52 -13.70 -3.09
N GLN A 204 5.84 -14.82 -2.90
CA GLN A 204 4.42 -14.97 -3.23
C GLN A 204 3.50 -14.78 -2.01
N SER A 205 4.08 -14.65 -0.82
CA SER A 205 3.35 -14.55 0.43
C SER A 205 2.65 -13.19 0.61
N THR A 206 1.60 -13.17 1.43
CA THR A 206 0.73 -12.01 1.70
C THR A 206 1.54 -10.77 2.07
N TYR A 207 2.53 -10.90 2.96
CA TYR A 207 3.37 -9.79 3.39
C TYR A 207 4.26 -9.24 2.27
N ALA A 208 4.84 -10.12 1.44
CA ALA A 208 5.64 -9.72 0.29
C ALA A 208 4.79 -8.97 -0.75
N ALA A 209 3.51 -9.34 -0.90
CA ALA A 209 2.56 -8.58 -1.72
C ALA A 209 2.34 -7.17 -1.13
N ILE A 210 2.17 -7.03 0.19
CA ILE A 210 2.08 -5.72 0.88
C ILE A 210 3.34 -4.88 0.59
N VAL A 211 4.54 -5.45 0.77
CA VAL A 211 5.81 -4.74 0.53
C VAL A 211 5.95 -4.32 -0.94
N ARG A 212 5.65 -5.19 -1.91
CA ARG A 212 5.67 -4.83 -3.34
C ARG A 212 4.68 -3.72 -3.67
N MET A 213 3.48 -3.78 -3.10
CA MET A 213 2.46 -2.75 -3.32
C MET A 213 2.90 -1.40 -2.75
N VAL A 214 3.52 -1.39 -1.58
CA VAL A 214 4.11 -0.18 -0.98
C VAL A 214 5.24 0.37 -1.86
N ALA A 215 6.14 -0.49 -2.35
CA ALA A 215 7.23 -0.06 -3.24
C ALA A 215 6.70 0.50 -4.57
N ALA A 216 5.68 -0.13 -5.17
CA ALA A 216 5.01 0.35 -6.37
C ALA A 216 4.25 1.68 -6.13
N ALA A 217 3.74 1.90 -4.93
CA ALA A 217 3.09 3.16 -4.57
C ALA A 217 4.07 4.34 -4.53
N GLN A 218 5.34 4.12 -4.18
CA GLN A 218 6.36 5.17 -4.11
C GLN A 218 6.81 5.68 -5.47
N THR A 219 6.63 4.90 -6.55
CA THR A 219 7.13 5.27 -7.89
C THR A 219 6.10 5.99 -8.76
N ALA A 220 4.81 5.89 -8.43
CA ALA A 220 3.73 6.49 -9.23
C ALA A 220 3.42 7.95 -8.84
N LYS A 221 3.79 8.90 -9.71
CA LYS A 221 3.43 10.33 -9.58
C LYS A 221 1.99 10.60 -10.04
N ALA A 222 1.24 11.36 -9.25
CA ALA A 222 -0.12 11.77 -9.56
C ALA A 222 -0.19 12.71 -10.79
N PRO A 223 -1.25 12.60 -11.62
CA PRO A 223 -1.58 13.57 -12.66
C PRO A 223 -1.59 15.03 -12.17
N PHE A 224 -2.08 15.32 -10.96
CA PHE A 224 -2.07 16.68 -10.40
C PHE A 224 -0.66 17.26 -10.29
N ILE A 225 0.34 16.46 -9.90
CA ILE A 225 1.75 16.90 -9.81
C ILE A 225 2.26 17.33 -11.19
N ARG A 226 1.88 16.61 -12.25
CA ARG A 226 2.21 16.98 -13.63
C ARG A 226 1.52 18.27 -14.09
N MET A 227 0.31 18.53 -13.61
CA MET A 227 -0.41 19.77 -13.92
C MET A 227 0.24 20.98 -13.24
N ALA A 228 0.67 20.83 -11.98
CA ALA A 228 1.42 21.87 -11.26
C ALA A 228 2.74 22.21 -11.99
N ASP A 229 3.48 21.20 -12.45
CA ASP A 229 4.69 21.38 -13.26
C ASP A 229 4.39 22.09 -14.61
N ARG A 230 3.23 21.84 -15.22
CA ARG A 230 2.80 22.54 -16.45
C ARG A 230 2.40 24.00 -16.17
N PHE A 231 1.80 24.28 -15.02
CA PHE A 231 1.48 25.64 -14.61
C PHE A 231 2.77 26.45 -14.37
N ALA A 232 3.77 25.81 -13.78
CA ALA A 232 5.10 26.38 -13.57
C ALA A 232 5.80 26.80 -14.87
N LEU A 233 5.70 25.98 -15.92
CA LEU A 233 6.22 26.28 -17.25
C LEU A 233 5.62 27.56 -17.87
N PHE A 234 4.34 27.84 -17.58
CA PHE A 234 3.68 29.07 -18.03
C PHE A 234 3.94 30.26 -17.10
N LEU A 235 4.14 30.00 -15.81
CA LEU A 235 4.34 31.04 -14.80
C LEU A 235 5.63 31.84 -15.02
N LEU A 236 6.73 31.17 -15.43
CA LEU A 236 8.01 31.85 -15.67
C LEU A 236 7.93 32.94 -16.75
N PRO A 237 7.49 32.66 -18.00
CA PRO A 237 7.41 33.70 -19.03
C PRO A 237 6.42 34.81 -18.68
N VAL A 238 5.29 34.49 -18.03
CA VAL A 238 4.34 35.50 -17.55
C VAL A 238 4.99 36.40 -16.49
N THR A 239 5.73 35.81 -15.54
CA THR A 239 6.41 36.56 -14.49
C THR A 239 7.48 37.49 -15.06
N LEU A 240 8.28 37.00 -16.02
CA LEU A 240 9.29 37.81 -16.71
C LEU A 240 8.64 38.96 -17.50
N LEU A 241 7.52 38.70 -18.18
CA LEU A 241 6.77 39.72 -18.90
C LEU A 241 6.24 40.81 -17.96
N VAL A 242 5.55 40.41 -16.88
CA VAL A 242 4.99 41.37 -15.90
C VAL A 242 6.10 42.13 -15.18
N SER A 243 7.20 41.47 -14.85
CA SER A 243 8.40 42.10 -14.27
C SER A 243 8.99 43.14 -15.24
N GLY A 244 9.16 42.79 -16.52
CA GLY A 244 9.65 43.70 -17.56
C GLY A 244 8.73 44.89 -17.78
N ILE A 245 7.41 44.69 -17.79
CA ILE A 245 6.42 45.77 -17.86
C ILE A 245 6.53 46.67 -16.62
N ALA A 246 6.63 46.08 -15.42
CA ALA A 246 6.77 46.84 -14.19
C ALA A 246 8.01 47.73 -14.20
N TRP A 247 9.14 47.23 -14.69
CA TRP A 247 10.37 48.01 -14.87
C TRP A 247 10.20 49.11 -15.91
N TYR A 248 9.63 48.79 -17.09
CA TYR A 248 9.45 49.76 -18.16
C TYR A 248 8.56 50.94 -17.74
N VAL A 249 7.44 50.67 -17.05
CA VAL A 249 6.49 51.70 -16.61
C VAL A 249 7.04 52.50 -15.42
N SER A 250 7.78 51.87 -14.51
CA SER A 250 8.30 52.56 -13.32
C SER A 250 9.61 53.32 -13.56
N GLY A 251 10.41 52.89 -14.53
CA GLY A 251 11.81 53.29 -14.69
C GLY A 251 12.74 52.72 -13.60
N ASP A 252 12.23 51.91 -12.67
CA ASP A 252 12.92 51.41 -11.49
C ASP A 252 13.04 49.88 -11.53
N PRO A 253 14.27 49.33 -11.66
CA PRO A 253 14.51 47.88 -11.71
C PRO A 253 14.15 47.18 -10.39
N ILE A 254 14.06 47.89 -9.26
CA ILE A 254 13.63 47.31 -7.98
C ILE A 254 12.18 46.84 -8.05
N ARG A 255 11.31 47.51 -8.84
CA ARG A 255 9.93 47.05 -9.04
C ARG A 255 9.86 45.75 -9.84
N ALA A 256 10.73 45.57 -10.83
CA ALA A 256 10.88 44.30 -11.52
C ALA A 256 11.29 43.18 -10.56
N LEU A 257 12.26 43.47 -9.67
CA LEU A 257 12.70 42.53 -8.64
C LEU A 257 11.56 42.17 -7.69
N ALA A 258 10.76 43.15 -7.24
CA ALA A 258 9.63 42.90 -6.35
C ALA A 258 8.62 41.91 -6.97
N VAL A 259 8.33 42.05 -8.27
CA VAL A 259 7.46 41.10 -8.99
C VAL A 259 8.06 39.69 -9.02
N LEU A 260 9.35 39.56 -9.32
CA LEU A 260 10.07 38.28 -9.36
C LEU A 260 10.05 37.57 -7.99
N VAL A 261 10.33 38.32 -6.92
CA VAL A 261 10.33 37.81 -5.55
C VAL A 261 8.94 37.31 -5.16
N VAL A 262 7.90 38.13 -5.37
CA VAL A 262 6.51 37.79 -5.02
C VAL A 262 5.99 36.59 -5.82
N ALA A 263 6.40 36.45 -7.09
CA ALA A 263 5.95 35.38 -7.96
C ALA A 263 6.59 34.01 -7.66
N THR A 264 7.59 33.93 -6.77
CA THR A 264 8.28 32.67 -6.47
C THR A 264 7.34 31.72 -5.73
N PRO A 265 6.89 30.60 -6.34
CA PRO A 265 5.74 29.85 -5.85
C PRO A 265 6.12 28.76 -4.83
N CYS A 266 6.88 29.12 -3.79
CA CYS A 266 7.37 28.16 -2.79
C CYS A 266 6.24 27.34 -2.11
N PRO A 267 5.09 27.92 -1.69
CA PRO A 267 4.03 27.15 -1.03
C PRO A 267 3.30 26.18 -1.96
N LEU A 268 3.19 26.51 -3.25
CA LEU A 268 2.42 25.75 -4.23
C LEU A 268 3.05 24.37 -4.49
N ILE A 269 4.39 24.32 -4.52
CA ILE A 269 5.16 23.10 -4.78
C ILE A 269 5.01 22.08 -3.63
N LEU A 270 4.88 22.57 -2.40
CA LEU A 270 4.76 21.74 -1.19
C LEU A 270 3.35 21.18 -0.97
N ALA A 271 2.31 21.90 -1.38
CA ALA A 271 0.93 21.57 -1.02
C ALA A 271 0.50 20.17 -1.46
N ALA A 272 0.76 19.80 -2.72
CA ALA A 272 0.32 18.53 -3.27
C ALA A 272 1.07 17.31 -2.70
N PRO A 273 2.42 17.25 -2.72
CA PRO A 273 3.14 16.11 -2.17
C PRO A 273 2.77 15.86 -0.70
N VAL A 274 2.68 16.91 0.12
CA VAL A 274 2.34 16.78 1.55
C VAL A 274 0.92 16.21 1.72
N ALA A 275 -0.05 16.73 0.97
CA ALA A 275 -1.43 16.24 1.04
C ALA A 275 -1.56 14.77 0.59
N PHE A 276 -0.96 14.39 -0.55
CA PHE A 276 -1.00 13.02 -1.06
C PHE A 276 -0.32 12.04 -0.11
N ILE A 277 0.89 12.38 0.33
CA ILE A 277 1.70 11.54 1.19
C ILE A 277 1.03 11.38 2.58
N GLY A 278 0.50 12.47 3.15
CA GLY A 278 -0.28 12.42 4.38
C GLY A 278 -1.56 11.60 4.25
N GLY A 279 -2.26 11.71 3.12
CA GLY A 279 -3.46 10.94 2.81
C GLY A 279 -3.18 9.43 2.69
N VAL A 280 -2.13 9.04 1.96
CA VAL A 280 -1.69 7.64 1.83
C VAL A 280 -1.26 7.08 3.17
N SER A 281 -0.50 7.85 3.97
CA SER A 281 -0.11 7.42 5.32
C SER A 281 -1.33 7.15 6.20
N ARG A 282 -2.32 8.05 6.21
CA ARG A 282 -3.56 7.86 6.99
C ARG A 282 -4.37 6.64 6.51
N ALA A 283 -4.48 6.44 5.20
CA ALA A 283 -5.18 5.29 4.62
C ALA A 283 -4.51 3.96 5.04
N ALA A 284 -3.18 3.91 5.00
CA ALA A 284 -2.42 2.73 5.40
C ALA A 284 -2.63 2.35 6.88
N HIS A 285 -2.72 3.34 7.79
CA HIS A 285 -3.02 3.07 9.20
C HIS A 285 -4.44 2.51 9.40
N GLY A 286 -5.35 2.71 8.45
CA GLY A 286 -6.69 2.11 8.44
C GLY A 286 -6.80 0.84 7.61
N GLY A 287 -5.68 0.20 7.25
CA GLY A 287 -5.67 -1.03 6.43
C GLY A 287 -5.97 -0.80 4.94
N ILE A 288 -6.10 0.45 4.48
CA ILE A 288 -6.41 0.77 3.08
C ILE A 288 -5.10 0.99 2.33
N LEU A 289 -4.74 0.03 1.49
CA LEU A 289 -3.53 0.06 0.68
C LEU A 289 -3.81 0.72 -0.69
N MET A 290 -3.10 1.82 -0.96
CA MET A 290 -3.23 2.58 -2.22
C MET A 290 -1.96 2.45 -3.05
N LYS A 291 -2.10 2.07 -4.33
CA LYS A 291 -0.99 1.99 -5.30
C LYS A 291 -0.63 3.38 -5.84
N GLY A 292 -0.08 4.22 -4.96
CA GLY A 292 0.46 5.53 -5.27
C GLY A 292 -0.56 6.67 -5.29
N SER A 293 -0.06 7.87 -5.57
CA SER A 293 -0.83 9.11 -5.47
C SER A 293 -1.95 9.22 -6.51
N ALA A 294 -1.80 8.59 -7.68
CA ALA A 294 -2.82 8.55 -8.73
C ALA A 294 -4.09 7.77 -8.32
N ALA A 295 -3.94 6.70 -7.52
CA ALA A 295 -5.07 5.92 -7.04
C ALA A 295 -5.95 6.73 -6.08
N LEU A 296 -5.33 7.54 -5.21
CA LEU A 296 -6.05 8.45 -4.31
C LEU A 296 -6.80 9.53 -5.09
N GLU A 297 -6.17 10.09 -6.14
CA GLU A 297 -6.83 11.07 -7.01
C GLU A 297 -8.01 10.46 -7.79
N ALA A 298 -7.83 9.27 -8.35
CA ALA A 298 -8.89 8.56 -9.06
C ALA A 298 -10.06 8.21 -8.12
N LEU A 299 -9.76 7.74 -6.90
CA LEU A 299 -10.77 7.45 -5.89
C LEU A 299 -11.55 8.70 -5.48
N ALA A 300 -10.87 9.85 -5.34
CA ALA A 300 -11.53 11.12 -5.05
C ALA A 300 -12.47 11.60 -6.17
N GLN A 301 -12.25 11.15 -7.41
CA GLN A 301 -13.10 11.46 -8.56
C GLN A 301 -14.17 10.39 -8.84
N ALA A 302 -14.07 9.21 -8.20
CA ALA A 302 -14.99 8.11 -8.41
C ALA A 302 -16.40 8.46 -7.90
N ARG A 303 -17.42 8.22 -8.74
CA ARG A 303 -18.84 8.41 -8.41
C ARG A 303 -19.63 7.12 -8.29
N THR A 304 -19.06 6.03 -8.79
CA THR A 304 -19.72 4.73 -8.87
C THR A 304 -18.70 3.69 -8.43
N ALA A 305 -19.10 2.86 -7.47
CA ALA A 305 -18.37 1.67 -7.06
C ALA A 305 -19.12 0.44 -7.56
N ILE A 306 -18.43 -0.43 -8.27
CA ILE A 306 -18.95 -1.72 -8.71
C ILE A 306 -18.18 -2.77 -7.93
N PHE A 307 -18.90 -3.60 -7.18
CA PHE A 307 -18.30 -4.65 -6.38
C PHE A 307 -18.42 -5.97 -7.11
N ASP A 308 -17.34 -6.74 -7.11
CA ASP A 308 -17.48 -8.17 -7.35
C ASP A 308 -18.25 -8.79 -6.17
N LYS A 309 -18.98 -9.87 -6.40
CA LYS A 309 -19.71 -10.54 -5.32
C LYS A 309 -18.78 -11.46 -4.55
N THR A 310 -18.18 -12.40 -5.27
CA THR A 310 -17.45 -13.52 -4.67
C THR A 310 -16.09 -13.06 -4.18
N GLY A 311 -15.82 -13.23 -2.88
CA GLY A 311 -14.53 -12.83 -2.28
C GLY A 311 -14.37 -11.32 -2.07
N THR A 312 -15.40 -10.52 -2.36
CA THR A 312 -15.46 -9.09 -2.01
C THR A 312 -16.65 -8.79 -1.10
N LEU A 313 -17.88 -9.06 -1.54
CA LEU A 313 -19.07 -8.91 -0.68
C LEU A 313 -19.35 -10.16 0.16
N THR A 314 -18.96 -11.33 -0.34
CA THR A 314 -19.16 -12.60 0.35
C THR A 314 -17.84 -13.14 0.88
N ILE A 315 -17.89 -13.72 2.08
CA ILE A 315 -16.83 -14.58 2.60
C ILE A 315 -16.69 -15.74 1.59
N GLY A 316 -15.47 -15.98 1.10
CA GLY A 316 -15.23 -17.01 0.08
C GLY A 316 -15.59 -18.41 0.58
N GLY A 317 -16.12 -19.25 -0.30
CA GLY A 317 -16.58 -20.60 0.02
C GLY A 317 -18.10 -20.72 0.05
N ALA A 318 -18.59 -21.94 -0.07
CA ALA A 318 -19.99 -22.24 0.15
C ALA A 318 -20.19 -22.78 1.57
N GLU A 319 -21.36 -22.56 2.13
CA GLU A 319 -21.77 -23.10 3.41
C GLU A 319 -23.14 -23.75 3.25
N LEU A 320 -23.32 -24.90 3.91
CA LEU A 320 -24.60 -25.58 3.95
C LEU A 320 -25.48 -24.89 5.00
N ILE A 321 -26.48 -24.14 4.55
CA ILE A 321 -27.37 -23.37 5.42
C ILE A 321 -28.55 -24.23 5.91
N GLU A 322 -29.16 -25.00 5.00
CA GLU A 322 -30.38 -25.75 5.28
C GLU A 322 -30.41 -27.07 4.51
N ILE A 323 -31.11 -28.07 5.06
CA ILE A 323 -31.32 -29.38 4.46
C ILE A 323 -32.82 -29.69 4.49
N ASP A 324 -33.46 -29.66 3.33
CA ASP A 324 -34.85 -30.09 3.16
C ASP A 324 -34.92 -31.57 2.75
N VAL A 325 -35.69 -32.36 3.48
CA VAL A 325 -35.83 -33.80 3.24
C VAL A 325 -37.27 -34.22 2.94
N ALA A 326 -37.41 -35.31 2.18
CA ALA A 326 -38.70 -35.93 1.97
C ALA A 326 -39.27 -36.48 3.30
N PRO A 327 -40.61 -36.51 3.46
CA PRO A 327 -41.24 -37.06 4.66
C PRO A 327 -40.78 -38.50 4.95
N GLY A 328 -40.43 -38.77 6.22
CA GLY A 328 -39.99 -40.10 6.66
C GLY A 328 -38.52 -40.43 6.37
N ARG A 329 -37.71 -39.45 5.95
CA ARG A 329 -36.25 -39.59 5.79
C ARG A 329 -35.51 -38.77 6.84
N ASP A 330 -34.38 -39.30 7.30
CA ASP A 330 -33.49 -38.61 8.24
C ASP A 330 -32.54 -37.65 7.48
N PRO A 331 -32.52 -36.34 7.84
CA PRO A 331 -31.56 -35.38 7.29
C PRO A 331 -30.09 -35.77 7.44
N ASP A 332 -29.70 -36.36 8.56
CA ASP A 332 -28.30 -36.69 8.81
C ASP A 332 -27.87 -37.90 7.98
N GLU A 333 -28.74 -38.89 7.82
CA GLU A 333 -28.50 -40.01 6.90
C GLU A 333 -28.33 -39.54 5.45
N LEU A 334 -29.21 -38.64 4.97
CA LEU A 334 -29.11 -38.09 3.61
C LEU A 334 -27.86 -37.24 3.42
N LEU A 335 -27.50 -36.43 4.41
CA LEU A 335 -26.26 -35.64 4.38
C LEU A 335 -25.04 -36.57 4.33
N ARG A 336 -25.03 -37.64 5.13
CA ARG A 336 -23.95 -38.65 5.14
C ARG A 336 -23.78 -39.29 3.77
N LEU A 337 -24.88 -39.71 3.14
CA LEU A 337 -24.89 -40.33 1.82
C LEU A 337 -24.43 -39.35 0.73
N LEU A 338 -24.94 -38.11 0.74
CA LEU A 338 -24.53 -37.07 -0.20
C LEU A 338 -23.06 -36.70 -0.03
N ALA A 339 -22.60 -36.43 1.19
CA ALA A 339 -21.21 -36.14 1.48
C ALA A 339 -20.28 -37.30 1.10
N SER A 340 -20.72 -38.54 1.28
CA SER A 340 -19.97 -39.73 0.88
C SER A 340 -19.74 -39.76 -0.64
N LEU A 341 -20.77 -39.44 -1.43
CA LEU A 341 -20.67 -39.34 -2.89
C LEU A 341 -19.78 -38.16 -3.34
N GLU A 342 -19.96 -37.00 -2.71
CA GLU A 342 -19.24 -35.76 -3.04
C GLU A 342 -17.73 -35.84 -2.78
N GLN A 343 -17.24 -36.83 -2.00
CA GLN A 343 -15.80 -37.08 -1.86
C GLN A 343 -15.07 -37.34 -3.19
N ALA A 344 -15.80 -37.70 -4.24
CA ALA A 344 -15.26 -37.95 -5.57
C ALA A 344 -15.27 -36.71 -6.50
N SER A 345 -15.80 -35.55 -6.08
CA SER A 345 -15.84 -34.31 -6.88
C SER A 345 -14.81 -33.27 -6.42
N HIS A 346 -14.29 -32.49 -7.37
CA HIS A 346 -13.42 -31.34 -7.13
C HIS A 346 -14.19 -30.00 -7.04
N HIS A 347 -15.52 -30.03 -6.98
CA HIS A 347 -16.34 -28.82 -6.96
C HIS A 347 -16.28 -28.10 -5.59
N VAL A 348 -16.35 -26.76 -5.58
CA VAL A 348 -16.30 -25.95 -4.34
C VAL A 348 -17.43 -26.29 -3.33
N LEU A 349 -18.54 -26.85 -3.84
CA LEU A 349 -19.65 -27.32 -3.00
C LEU A 349 -19.36 -28.66 -2.31
N ALA A 350 -18.57 -29.54 -2.93
CA ALA A 350 -18.28 -30.87 -2.43
C ALA A 350 -17.57 -30.82 -1.07
N ASP A 351 -16.55 -29.97 -0.97
CA ASP A 351 -15.84 -29.74 0.29
C ASP A 351 -16.77 -29.17 1.37
N SER A 352 -17.67 -28.27 0.99
CA SER A 352 -18.62 -27.63 1.91
C SER A 352 -19.61 -28.63 2.50
N ILE A 353 -20.10 -29.56 1.67
CA ILE A 353 -20.99 -30.65 2.09
C ILE A 353 -20.24 -31.66 2.96
N ALA A 354 -19.01 -32.04 2.57
CA ALA A 354 -18.18 -32.96 3.35
C ALA A 354 -17.81 -32.39 4.73
N ARG A 355 -17.48 -31.09 4.80
CA ARG A 355 -17.24 -30.38 6.07
C ARG A 355 -18.49 -30.37 6.95
N ALA A 356 -19.66 -30.08 6.39
CA ALA A 356 -20.92 -30.10 7.14
C ALA A 356 -21.22 -31.48 7.73
N ALA A 357 -20.97 -32.57 6.99
CA ALA A 357 -21.16 -33.92 7.49
C ALA A 357 -20.17 -34.29 8.61
N ARG A 358 -18.88 -33.93 8.45
CA ARG A 358 -17.85 -34.16 9.47
C ARG A 358 -18.11 -33.36 10.75
N ALA A 359 -18.61 -32.13 10.62
CA ALA A 359 -18.98 -31.29 11.76
C ALA A 359 -20.13 -31.90 12.59
N ARG A 360 -21.01 -32.70 11.96
CA ARG A 360 -22.04 -33.49 12.64
C ARG A 360 -21.57 -34.89 13.07
N HIS A 361 -20.26 -35.16 12.99
CA HIS A 361 -19.64 -36.44 13.33
C HIS A 361 -20.19 -37.64 12.52
N LEU A 362 -20.63 -37.40 11.28
CA LEU A 362 -21.12 -38.45 10.40
C LEU A 362 -19.94 -39.21 9.76
N LEU A 363 -19.98 -40.54 9.85
CA LEU A 363 -19.01 -41.42 9.22
C LEU A 363 -19.30 -41.54 7.72
N LEU A 364 -18.39 -41.02 6.90
CA LEU A 364 -18.49 -41.07 5.44
C LEU A 364 -18.01 -42.42 4.90
N SER A 365 -18.71 -42.93 3.90
CA SER A 365 -18.40 -44.17 3.21
C SER A 365 -17.71 -43.89 1.88
N HIS A 366 -16.90 -44.82 1.37
CA HIS A 366 -16.28 -44.66 0.05
C HIS A 366 -17.31 -44.87 -1.07
N PRO A 367 -17.41 -43.95 -2.04
CA PRO A 367 -18.29 -44.13 -3.18
C PRO A 367 -17.64 -45.01 -4.25
N CYS A 368 -18.46 -45.81 -4.94
CA CYS A 368 -18.10 -46.66 -6.07
C CYS A 368 -18.82 -46.21 -7.36
N ASP A 369 -18.28 -46.57 -8.53
CA ASP A 369 -18.88 -46.30 -9.85
C ASP A 369 -19.32 -44.84 -10.08
N VAL A 370 -18.54 -43.88 -9.56
CA VAL A 370 -18.87 -42.46 -9.69
C VAL A 370 -18.64 -41.96 -11.12
N ARG A 371 -19.65 -41.27 -11.66
CA ARG A 371 -19.60 -40.53 -12.92
C ARG A 371 -20.00 -39.09 -12.68
N GLU A 372 -19.10 -38.18 -13.05
CA GLU A 372 -19.34 -36.75 -13.00
C GLU A 372 -19.86 -36.23 -14.35
N TYR A 373 -20.97 -35.53 -14.32
CA TYR A 373 -21.59 -34.82 -15.43
C TYR A 373 -21.24 -33.34 -15.31
N ARG A 374 -20.24 -32.89 -16.09
CA ARG A 374 -19.71 -31.53 -16.01
C ARG A 374 -20.81 -30.47 -16.08
N GLY A 375 -20.81 -29.56 -15.11
CA GLY A 375 -21.79 -28.47 -15.00
C GLY A 375 -23.20 -28.91 -14.57
N ALA A 376 -23.42 -30.20 -14.33
CA ALA A 376 -24.73 -30.75 -13.98
C ALA A 376 -24.74 -31.51 -12.65
N GLY A 377 -23.65 -32.19 -12.26
CA GLY A 377 -23.56 -32.93 -10.99
C GLY A 377 -22.85 -34.28 -11.13
N LEU A 378 -23.12 -35.22 -10.22
CA LEU A 378 -22.50 -36.54 -10.18
C LEU A 378 -23.49 -37.64 -9.79
N LYS A 379 -23.18 -38.87 -10.21
CA LYS A 379 -23.94 -40.08 -9.89
C LYS A 379 -22.98 -41.19 -9.50
N GLY A 380 -23.31 -41.97 -8.48
CA GLY A 380 -22.51 -43.11 -8.08
C GLY A 380 -23.28 -44.05 -7.18
N GLN A 381 -22.56 -44.99 -6.58
CA GLN A 381 -23.06 -45.86 -5.52
C GLN A 381 -22.34 -45.53 -4.22
N VAL A 382 -23.09 -45.45 -3.12
CA VAL A 382 -22.55 -45.39 -1.77
C VAL A 382 -23.22 -46.51 -1.01
N GLU A 383 -22.43 -47.42 -0.44
CA GLU A 383 -22.92 -48.65 0.17
C GLU A 383 -23.75 -49.46 -0.85
N ASN A 384 -25.05 -49.65 -0.60
CA ASN A 384 -25.97 -50.36 -1.50
C ASN A 384 -26.95 -49.42 -2.21
N GLU A 385 -26.77 -48.10 -2.11
CA GLU A 385 -27.68 -47.10 -2.69
C GLU A 385 -27.06 -46.38 -3.89
N SER A 386 -27.86 -46.20 -4.95
CA SER A 386 -27.47 -45.36 -6.08
C SER A 386 -27.91 -43.93 -5.83
N ILE A 387 -26.93 -43.03 -5.74
CA ILE A 387 -27.15 -41.62 -5.41
C ILE A 387 -26.84 -40.77 -6.64
N THR A 388 -27.68 -39.78 -6.90
CA THR A 388 -27.46 -38.75 -7.93
C THR A 388 -27.61 -37.38 -7.28
N ALA A 389 -26.59 -36.53 -7.42
CA ALA A 389 -26.53 -35.20 -6.83
C ALA A 389 -26.23 -34.15 -7.92
N GLY A 390 -26.91 -33.01 -7.89
CA GLY A 390 -26.65 -31.91 -8.81
C GLY A 390 -27.89 -31.13 -9.24
N SER A 391 -27.80 -30.53 -10.42
CA SER A 391 -28.85 -29.74 -11.05
C SER A 391 -30.18 -30.50 -11.19
N ARG A 392 -31.28 -29.74 -11.18
CA ARG A 392 -32.64 -30.26 -11.34
C ARG A 392 -32.80 -31.19 -12.54
N HIS A 393 -32.20 -30.83 -13.66
CA HIS A 393 -32.27 -31.62 -14.89
C HIS A 393 -31.58 -32.98 -14.72
N LEU A 394 -30.47 -33.06 -13.99
CA LEU A 394 -29.77 -34.33 -13.75
C LEU A 394 -30.58 -35.24 -12.83
N VAL A 395 -31.15 -34.70 -11.75
CA VAL A 395 -31.84 -35.48 -10.71
C VAL A 395 -33.26 -35.88 -11.12
N LEU A 396 -34.02 -34.96 -11.72
CA LEU A 396 -35.43 -35.19 -12.03
C LEU A 396 -35.69 -35.47 -13.52
N ALA A 397 -34.70 -35.30 -14.40
CA ALA A 397 -34.89 -35.27 -15.84
C ALA A 397 -36.01 -34.27 -16.22
N HIS A 398 -37.16 -34.76 -16.68
CA HIS A 398 -38.34 -33.97 -17.03
C HIS A 398 -39.50 -34.09 -16.02
N LYS A 399 -39.28 -34.74 -14.87
CA LYS A 399 -40.32 -34.90 -13.85
C LYS A 399 -40.55 -33.60 -13.08
N PRO A 400 -41.79 -33.30 -12.66
CA PRO A 400 -42.08 -32.15 -11.84
C PRO A 400 -41.42 -32.26 -10.46
N LEU A 401 -41.11 -31.11 -9.84
CA LEU A 401 -40.59 -31.05 -8.48
C LEU A 401 -41.64 -31.60 -7.49
N PRO A 402 -41.27 -32.52 -6.59
CA PRO A 402 -42.16 -33.02 -5.55
C PRO A 402 -42.75 -31.88 -4.70
N THR A 403 -43.97 -32.06 -4.20
CA THR A 403 -44.68 -31.02 -3.42
C THR A 403 -43.93 -30.59 -2.16
N TRP A 404 -43.28 -31.52 -1.46
CA TRP A 404 -42.48 -31.23 -0.27
C TRP A 404 -41.25 -30.35 -0.57
N ALA A 405 -40.68 -30.46 -1.76
CA ALA A 405 -39.47 -29.73 -2.15
C ALA A 405 -39.76 -28.30 -2.67
N ARG A 406 -41.02 -27.95 -2.92
CA ARG A 406 -41.41 -26.60 -3.38
C ARG A 406 -41.11 -25.52 -2.33
N SER A 407 -41.30 -25.86 -1.05
CA SER A 407 -41.01 -24.95 0.07
C SER A 407 -39.54 -24.51 0.13
N GLY A 408 -38.61 -25.35 -0.33
CA GLY A 408 -37.20 -24.99 -0.43
C GLY A 408 -36.90 -24.02 -1.59
N GLU A 409 -37.60 -24.16 -2.72
CA GLU A 409 -37.44 -23.28 -3.89
C GLU A 409 -38.01 -21.88 -3.64
N ASP A 410 -39.14 -21.79 -2.93
CA ASP A 410 -39.82 -20.52 -2.67
C ASP A 410 -39.13 -19.67 -1.59
N ARG A 411 -38.28 -20.25 -0.74
CA ARG A 411 -37.58 -19.52 0.35
C ARG A 411 -36.43 -18.63 -0.12
N TYR A 412 -35.88 -18.89 -1.31
CA TYR A 412 -34.64 -18.26 -1.78
C TYR A 412 -34.74 -17.68 -3.21
N ARG A 413 -35.95 -17.64 -3.78
CA ARG A 413 -36.29 -16.79 -4.93
C ARG A 413 -36.75 -15.42 -4.44
#